data_AF-A0A151UBJ6-F1
#
_entry.id   AF-A0A151UBJ6-F1
#
_cell.length_a   1.000
_cell.length_b   1.000
_cell.length_c   1.000
_cell.angle_alpha   90.00
_cell.angle_beta   90.00
_cell.angle_gamma   90.00
#
_symmetry.space_group_name_H-M   'P 1'
#
loop_
_entity.id
_entity.type
_entity.pdbx_description
1 polymer ?
#
loop_
_entity_poly.entity_id
_entity_poly.type
_entity_poly.pdbx_seq_one_letter_code
_entity_poly.pdbx_strand_id
1 'polypeptide(L)'
;LLQKSRLRWARERDSNSSFFHMCVNKRRKMNEIIGLDVNGKWCEDPQLLKTVAKDFFESKFQETITDRPVLDGIQFQQLNTHQCRSLTRSFSVEEIREAVWSCESNKIPGPDGFNMLFIKKCWDILKNDIYKAVQDFQEHGKLPRGTNSSFF
;
A
#
# COMPACT_ATOMS: atom_id res chain seq x y z
N LEU A 1 13.08 -1.01 -22.06
CA LEU A 1 14.12 -1.49 -21.12
C LEU A 1 13.55 -1.83 -19.74
N LEU A 2 12.79 -0.93 -19.09
CA LEU A 2 12.10 -1.20 -17.82
C LEU A 2 11.13 -2.40 -17.85
N GLN A 3 10.41 -2.64 -18.95
CA GLN A 3 9.58 -3.83 -19.09
C GLN A 3 10.40 -5.13 -19.13
N LYS A 4 11.57 -5.13 -19.79
CA LYS A 4 12.45 -6.31 -19.86
C LYS A 4 13.11 -6.62 -18.51
N SER A 5 13.51 -5.60 -17.74
CA SER A 5 14.04 -5.82 -16.38
C SER A 5 12.97 -6.32 -15.41
N ARG A 6 11.73 -5.82 -15.52
CA ARG A 6 10.58 -6.31 -14.74
C ARG A 6 10.14 -7.72 -15.15
N LEU A 7 10.17 -8.06 -16.43
CA LEU A 7 9.90 -9.43 -16.92
C LEU A 7 10.95 -10.42 -16.44
N ARG A 8 12.22 -10.03 -16.44
CA ARG A 8 13.31 -10.84 -15.90
C ARG A 8 13.13 -11.09 -14.40
N TRP A 9 12.80 -10.04 -13.64
CA TRP A 9 12.45 -10.17 -12.21
C TRP A 9 11.27 -11.11 -11.99
N ALA A 10 10.17 -10.94 -12.72
CA ALA A 10 8.98 -11.78 -12.59
C ALA A 10 9.26 -13.26 -12.90
N ARG A 11 10.07 -13.55 -13.93
CA ARG A 11 10.44 -14.92 -14.31
C ARG A 11 11.44 -15.57 -13.32
N GLU A 12 12.44 -14.81 -12.90
CA GLU A 12 13.56 -15.34 -12.12
C GLU A 12 13.28 -15.36 -10.60
N ARG A 13 12.29 -14.59 -10.11
CA ARG A 13 11.84 -14.57 -8.70
C ARG A 13 11.25 -15.90 -8.26
N ASP A 14 10.41 -16.52 -9.10
CA ASP A 14 9.66 -17.73 -8.76
C ASP A 14 10.46 -19.02 -8.97
N SER A 15 11.62 -18.93 -9.62
CA SER A 15 12.45 -20.09 -9.99
C SER A 15 13.59 -20.39 -8.99
N ASN A 16 13.57 -19.82 -7.78
CA ASN A 16 14.67 -19.93 -6.80
C ASN A 16 16.07 -19.66 -7.43
N SER A 17 16.13 -18.71 -8.38
CA SER A 17 17.29 -18.53 -9.24
C SER A 17 18.46 -17.88 -8.50
N SER A 18 19.69 -18.12 -8.97
CA SER A 18 20.88 -17.42 -8.47
C SER A 18 20.75 -15.89 -8.57
N PHE A 19 20.06 -15.39 -9.60
CA PHE A 19 19.77 -13.95 -9.76
C PHE A 19 18.86 -13.41 -8.65
N PHE A 20 17.79 -14.14 -8.30
CA PHE A 20 16.90 -13.76 -7.20
C PHE A 20 17.67 -13.69 -5.87
N HIS A 21 18.44 -14.73 -5.54
CA HIS A 21 19.29 -14.75 -4.34
C HIS A 21 20.31 -13.62 -4.32
N MET A 22 20.94 -13.31 -5.46
CA MET A 22 21.87 -12.19 -5.57
C MET A 22 21.19 -10.85 -5.29
N CYS A 23 19.97 -10.64 -5.78
CA CYS A 23 19.21 -9.42 -5.49
C CYS A 23 18.76 -9.33 -4.03
N VAL A 24 18.30 -10.43 -3.43
CA VAL A 24 17.95 -10.50 -2.00
C VAL A 24 19.19 -10.21 -1.14
N ASN A 25 20.32 -10.85 -1.43
CA ASN A 25 21.57 -10.64 -0.70
C ASN A 25 22.09 -9.21 -0.86
N LYS A 26 21.99 -8.64 -2.07
CA LYS A 26 22.32 -7.23 -2.30
C LYS A 26 21.44 -6.31 -1.45
N ARG A 27 20.13 -6.55 -1.42
CA ARG A 27 19.20 -5.75 -0.62
C ARG A 27 19.45 -5.93 0.88
N ARG A 28 19.71 -7.15 1.34
CA ARG A 28 20.10 -7.44 2.72
C ARG A 28 21.35 -6.66 3.10
N LYS A 29 22.41 -6.74 2.30
CA LYS A 29 23.67 -6.02 2.54
C LYS A 29 23.50 -4.50 2.52
N MET A 30 22.68 -3.96 1.62
CA MET A 30 22.41 -2.52 1.55
C MET A 30 21.57 -2.01 2.74
N ASN A 31 20.70 -2.85 3.29
CA ASN A 31 19.81 -2.48 4.40
C ASN A 31 20.35 -2.93 5.76
N GLU A 32 21.50 -3.61 5.79
CA GLU A 32 22.13 -4.06 7.03
C GLU A 32 22.74 -2.86 7.75
N ILE A 33 22.29 -2.65 8.99
CA ILE A 33 22.88 -1.65 9.88
C ILE A 33 24.07 -2.33 10.56
N ILE A 34 25.26 -2.14 9.98
CA ILE A 34 26.52 -2.72 10.48
C ILE A 34 26.98 -2.00 11.76
N GLY A 35 26.68 -0.70 11.85
CA GLY A 35 27.01 0.11 13.01
C GLY A 35 26.30 1.44 12.98
N LEU A 36 26.33 2.13 14.12
CA LEU A 36 25.82 3.48 14.30
C LEU A 36 26.86 4.31 15.02
N ASP A 37 26.89 5.60 14.72
CA ASP A 37 27.59 6.57 15.57
C ASP A 37 26.73 6.83 16.81
N VAL A 38 27.30 6.53 17.97
CA VAL A 38 26.66 6.78 19.27
C VAL A 38 27.55 7.75 20.03
N ASN A 39 27.12 9.02 20.09
CA ASN A 39 27.83 10.11 20.78
C ASN A 39 29.28 10.31 20.28
N GLY A 40 29.51 10.25 18.97
CA GLY A 40 30.82 10.45 18.34
C GLY A 40 31.72 9.23 18.38
N LYS A 41 31.20 8.07 18.78
CA LYS A 41 31.91 6.79 18.74
C LYS A 41 31.16 5.80 17.86
N TRP A 42 31.88 5.24 16.88
CA TRP A 42 31.35 4.15 16.06
C TRP A 42 31.14 2.89 16.90
N CYS A 43 29.93 2.34 16.85
CA CYS A 43 29.53 1.15 17.56
C CYS A 43 28.97 0.10 16.59
N GLU A 44 29.39 -1.16 16.78
CA GLU A 44 28.93 -2.31 15.98
C GLU A 44 28.30 -3.40 16.86
N ASP A 45 28.16 -3.19 18.18
CA ASP A 45 27.57 -4.17 19.09
C ASP A 45 26.05 -4.29 18.83
N PRO A 46 25.54 -5.45 18.38
CA PRO A 46 24.14 -5.62 18.03
C PRO A 46 23.16 -5.34 19.16
N GLN A 47 23.55 -5.55 20.43
CA GLN A 47 22.66 -5.27 21.56
C GLN A 47 22.55 -3.76 21.79
N LEU A 48 23.69 -3.06 21.82
CA LEU A 48 23.70 -1.61 21.93
C LEU A 48 23.00 -0.92 20.76
N LEU A 49 23.19 -1.39 19.52
CA LEU A 49 22.50 -0.85 18.34
C LEU A 49 20.98 -0.95 18.45
N LYS A 50 20.45 -2.08 18.95
CA LYS A 50 19.01 -2.26 19.20
C LYS A 50 18.49 -1.28 20.24
N THR A 51 19.20 -1.12 21.34
CA THR A 51 18.83 -0.19 22.42
C THR A 51 18.81 1.25 21.91
N VAL A 52 19.88 1.68 21.25
CA VAL A 52 19.97 3.04 20.69
C VAL A 52 18.86 3.31 19.68
N ALA A 53 18.57 2.36 18.79
CA ALA A 53 17.48 2.50 17.83
C ALA A 53 16.11 2.58 18.53
N LYS A 54 15.87 1.74 19.53
CA LYS A 54 14.65 1.77 20.35
C LYS A 54 14.49 3.13 21.01
N ASP A 55 15.48 3.57 21.77
CA ASP A 55 15.42 4.80 22.57
C ASP A 55 15.25 6.04 21.68
N PHE A 56 15.92 6.07 20.52
CA PHE A 56 15.76 7.13 19.53
C PHE A 56 14.32 7.25 19.05
N PHE A 57 13.70 6.14 18.62
CA PHE A 57 12.33 6.18 18.12
C PHE A 57 11.30 6.35 19.22
N GLU A 58 11.54 5.79 20.41
CA GLU A 58 10.70 5.97 21.58
C GLU A 58 10.65 7.45 21.97
N SER A 59 11.81 8.12 22.09
CA SER A 59 11.87 9.55 22.34
C SER A 59 11.22 10.37 21.22
N LYS A 60 11.48 10.02 19.95
CA LYS A 60 10.98 10.75 18.79
C LYS A 60 9.46 10.68 18.65
N PHE A 61 8.85 9.54 18.99
CA PHE A 61 7.42 9.31 18.89
C PHE A 61 6.70 9.49 20.24
N GLN A 62 7.40 9.95 21.27
CA GLN A 62 6.79 10.30 22.53
C GLN A 62 5.89 11.52 22.35
N GLU A 63 4.62 11.40 22.75
CA GLU A 63 3.73 12.54 22.85
C GLU A 63 4.23 13.45 23.98
N THR A 64 4.63 14.67 23.63
CA THR A 64 5.10 15.67 24.60
C THR A 64 3.99 16.60 25.05
N ILE A 65 2.86 16.62 24.33
CA ILE A 65 1.71 17.46 24.65
C ILE A 65 0.85 16.76 25.70
N THR A 66 0.96 17.19 26.96
CA THR A 66 0.18 16.67 28.08
C THR A 66 -1.25 17.22 28.12
N ASP A 67 -1.48 18.41 27.55
CA ASP A 67 -2.78 19.06 27.46
C ASP A 67 -3.08 19.35 25.98
N ARG A 68 -3.74 18.40 25.32
CA ARG A 68 -4.09 18.51 23.91
C ARG A 68 -5.34 19.38 23.81
N PRO A 69 -5.31 20.52 23.09
CA PRO A 69 -6.48 21.35 22.93
C PRO A 69 -7.60 20.52 22.30
N VAL A 70 -8.71 20.42 23.01
CA VAL A 70 -9.94 19.84 22.49
C VAL A 70 -10.62 20.88 21.61
N LEU A 71 -11.22 20.43 20.51
CA LEU A 71 -11.93 21.31 19.57
C LEU A 71 -13.34 21.68 20.09
N ASP A 72 -13.50 21.71 21.42
CA ASP A 72 -14.76 21.99 22.08
C ASP A 72 -15.18 23.44 21.82
N GLY A 73 -16.47 23.63 21.51
CA GLY A 73 -17.03 24.94 21.17
C GLY A 73 -16.73 25.42 19.73
N ILE A 74 -15.93 24.68 18.95
CA ILE A 74 -15.74 24.98 17.53
C ILE A 74 -16.92 24.42 16.72
N GLN A 75 -17.67 25.31 16.08
CA GLN A 75 -18.68 24.90 15.10
C GLN A 75 -18.02 24.61 13.76
N PHE A 76 -17.86 23.33 13.45
CA PHE A 76 -17.46 22.90 12.11
C PHE A 76 -18.60 23.08 11.13
N GLN A 77 -18.27 23.43 9.88
CA GLN A 77 -19.24 23.35 8.80
C GLN A 77 -19.69 21.89 8.66
N GLN A 78 -20.98 21.66 8.91
CA GLN A 78 -21.56 20.34 8.77
C GLN A 78 -22.17 20.19 7.39
N LEU A 79 -22.05 18.99 6.85
CA LEU A 79 -22.76 18.63 5.64
C LEU A 79 -24.25 18.67 5.92
N ASN A 80 -24.99 19.29 5.01
CA ASN A 80 -26.45 19.25 5.08
C ASN A 80 -26.96 17.84 4.74
N THR A 81 -28.23 17.57 5.05
CA THR A 81 -28.85 16.26 4.83
C THR A 81 -28.74 15.79 3.38
N HIS A 82 -28.80 16.70 2.41
CA HIS A 82 -28.66 16.37 0.99
C HIS A 82 -27.23 15.93 0.64
N GLN A 83 -26.22 16.64 1.13
CA GLN A 83 -24.82 16.28 0.95
C GLN A 83 -24.51 14.93 1.61
N CYS A 84 -24.98 14.70 2.84
CA CYS A 84 -24.83 13.41 3.50
C CYS A 84 -25.41 12.26 2.67
N ARG A 85 -26.66 12.42 2.19
CA ARG A 85 -27.31 11.43 1.31
C ARG A 85 -26.56 11.22 0.01
N SER A 86 -26.00 12.28 -0.57
CA SER A 86 -25.23 12.19 -1.81
C SER A 86 -23.92 11.44 -1.63
N LEU A 87 -23.27 11.54 -0.46
CA LEU A 87 -22.02 10.84 -0.17
C LEU A 87 -22.23 9.38 0.23
N THR A 88 -23.42 9.02 0.72
CA THR A 88 -23.77 7.66 1.13
C THR A 88 -24.61 6.92 0.09
N ARG A 89 -24.84 7.51 -1.08
CA ARG A 89 -25.55 6.86 -2.19
C ARG A 89 -24.74 5.69 -2.73
N SER A 90 -25.44 4.74 -3.36
CA SER A 90 -24.76 3.63 -4.03
C SER A 90 -23.96 4.07 -5.24
N PHE A 91 -22.83 3.41 -5.46
CA PHE A 91 -21.97 3.66 -6.61
C PHE A 91 -22.71 3.36 -7.92
N SER A 92 -22.62 4.27 -8.89
CA SER A 92 -23.13 4.01 -10.22
C SER A 92 -22.15 3.19 -11.06
N VAL A 93 -22.70 2.55 -12.09
CA VAL A 93 -21.96 1.81 -13.12
C VAL A 93 -20.92 2.71 -13.80
N GLU A 94 -21.27 3.97 -14.02
CA GLU A 94 -20.45 5.02 -14.61
C GLU A 94 -19.34 5.46 -13.65
N GLU A 95 -19.64 5.70 -12.37
CA GLU A 95 -18.64 6.06 -11.35
C GLU A 95 -17.56 4.97 -11.23
N ILE A 96 -17.98 3.70 -11.20
CA ILE A 96 -17.05 2.57 -11.13
C ILE A 96 -16.22 2.49 -12.42
N ARG A 97 -16.83 2.72 -13.59
CA ARG A 97 -16.11 2.76 -14.87
C ARG A 97 -15.07 3.88 -14.89
N GLU A 98 -15.44 5.09 -14.48
CA GLU A 98 -14.54 6.24 -14.44
C GLU A 98 -13.36 5.98 -13.49
N ALA A 99 -13.62 5.39 -12.32
CA ALA A 99 -12.57 4.98 -11.39
C ALA A 99 -11.59 3.99 -12.03
N VAL A 100 -12.08 2.97 -12.73
CA VAL A 100 -11.23 2.02 -13.48
C VAL A 100 -10.44 2.74 -14.57
N TRP A 101 -11.03 3.69 -15.29
CA TRP A 101 -10.35 4.44 -16.35
C TRP A 101 -9.29 5.41 -15.83
N SER A 102 -9.50 5.99 -14.66
CA SER A 102 -8.54 6.88 -13.97
C SER A 102 -7.27 6.15 -13.54
N CYS A 103 -7.32 4.83 -13.36
CA CYS A 103 -6.17 4.03 -13.00
C CYS A 103 -5.14 3.95 -14.13
N GLU A 104 -3.86 4.09 -13.82
CA GLU A 104 -2.79 3.98 -14.82
C GLU A 104 -2.66 2.53 -15.36
N SER A 105 -2.74 2.38 -16.68
CA SER A 105 -2.85 1.07 -17.35
C SER A 105 -1.60 0.18 -17.20
N ASN A 106 -0.41 0.77 -17.08
CA ASN A 106 0.88 0.05 -17.12
C ASN A 106 1.52 -0.16 -15.73
N LYS A 107 0.73 -0.09 -14.66
CA LYS A 107 1.20 -0.46 -13.32
C LYS A 107 1.52 -1.96 -13.24
N ILE A 108 2.34 -2.29 -12.24
CA ILE A 108 2.78 -3.66 -11.98
C ILE A 108 1.53 -4.53 -11.74
N PRO A 109 1.41 -5.70 -12.39
CA PRO A 109 0.27 -6.57 -12.20
C PRO A 109 0.18 -7.10 -10.77
N GLY A 110 -1.02 -7.53 -10.39
CA GLY A 110 -1.22 -8.25 -9.14
C GLY A 110 -0.60 -9.65 -9.15
N PRO A 111 -0.83 -10.45 -8.09
CA PRO A 111 -0.44 -11.86 -8.04
C PRO A 111 -0.95 -12.70 -9.20
N ASP A 112 -2.08 -12.28 -9.78
CA ASP A 112 -2.78 -12.91 -10.89
C ASP A 112 -2.10 -12.66 -12.25
N GLY A 113 -1.09 -11.79 -12.30
CA GLY A 113 -0.40 -11.43 -13.54
C GLY A 113 -1.17 -10.45 -14.43
N PHE A 114 -2.36 -10.01 -14.03
CA PHE A 114 -3.16 -9.05 -14.79
C PHE A 114 -2.91 -7.63 -14.29
N ASN A 115 -2.80 -6.69 -15.23
CA ASN A 115 -2.69 -5.27 -14.94
C ASN A 115 -3.99 -4.54 -15.31
N MET A 116 -4.05 -3.26 -15.01
CA MET A 116 -5.24 -2.46 -15.29
C MET A 116 -5.54 -2.34 -16.80
N LEU A 117 -4.53 -2.46 -17.67
CA LEU A 117 -4.75 -2.52 -19.12
C LEU A 117 -5.60 -3.73 -19.53
N PHE A 118 -5.39 -4.89 -18.91
CA PHE A 118 -6.20 -6.09 -19.16
C PHE A 118 -7.67 -5.83 -18.80
N ILE A 119 -7.93 -5.30 -17.59
CA ILE A 119 -9.29 -4.98 -17.12
C ILE A 119 -9.99 -4.01 -18.09
N LYS A 120 -9.30 -2.95 -18.53
CA LYS A 120 -9.85 -1.99 -19.50
C LYS A 120 -10.15 -2.63 -20.87
N LYS A 121 -9.28 -3.53 -21.35
CA LYS A 121 -9.47 -4.23 -22.64
C LYS A 121 -10.59 -5.26 -22.59
N CYS A 122 -10.75 -5.94 -21.46
CA CYS A 122 -11.76 -6.98 -21.25
C CYS A 122 -13.01 -6.44 -20.53
N TRP A 123 -13.20 -5.11 -20.53
CA TRP A 123 -14.26 -4.45 -19.77
C TRP A 123 -15.65 -5.01 -20.08
N ASP A 124 -15.98 -5.22 -21.36
CA ASP A 124 -17.30 -5.72 -21.73
C ASP A 124 -17.62 -7.13 -21.22
N ILE A 125 -16.58 -7.90 -20.92
CA ILE A 125 -16.69 -9.23 -20.32
C ILE A 125 -16.79 -9.11 -18.80
N LEU A 126 -15.92 -8.30 -18.17
CA LEU A 126 -15.73 -8.26 -16.72
C LEU A 126 -16.65 -7.29 -15.98
N LYS A 127 -17.25 -6.31 -16.68
CA LYS A 127 -17.97 -5.18 -16.05
C LYS A 127 -19.02 -5.64 -15.04
N ASN A 128 -19.82 -6.65 -15.39
CA ASN A 128 -20.90 -7.12 -14.53
C ASN A 128 -20.38 -7.75 -13.23
N ASP A 129 -19.27 -8.49 -13.28
CA ASP A 129 -18.69 -9.11 -12.10
C ASP A 129 -18.01 -8.06 -11.22
N ILE A 130 -17.34 -7.08 -11.82
CA ILE A 130 -16.76 -5.93 -11.12
C ILE A 130 -17.86 -5.14 -10.40
N TYR A 131 -18.97 -4.86 -11.07
CA TYR A 131 -20.09 -4.14 -10.47
C TYR A 131 -20.68 -4.89 -9.28
N LYS A 132 -20.96 -6.19 -9.44
CA LYS A 132 -21.45 -7.03 -8.34
C LYS A 132 -20.50 -7.03 -7.15
N ALA A 133 -19.20 -7.20 -7.39
CA ALA A 133 -18.20 -7.20 -6.32
C ALA A 133 -18.15 -5.87 -5.55
N VAL A 134 -18.28 -4.73 -6.26
CA VAL A 134 -18.32 -3.40 -5.61
C VAL A 134 -19.62 -3.20 -4.84
N GLN A 135 -20.76 -3.64 -5.37
CA GLN A 135 -22.05 -3.58 -4.68
C GLN A 135 -22.04 -4.44 -3.41
N ASP A 136 -21.56 -5.69 -3.51
CA ASP A 136 -21.42 -6.59 -2.36
C ASP A 136 -20.56 -5.98 -1.26
N PHE A 137 -19.44 -5.35 -1.65
CA PHE A 137 -18.58 -4.63 -0.71
C PHE A 137 -19.30 -3.45 -0.06
N GLN A 138 -20.06 -2.67 -0.82
CA GLN A 138 -20.78 -1.52 -0.30
C GLN A 138 -21.86 -1.92 0.72
N GLU A 139 -22.57 -3.03 0.48
CA GLU A 139 -23.64 -3.52 1.35
C GLU A 139 -23.10 -4.18 2.62
N HIS A 140 -22.02 -4.96 2.51
CA HIS A 140 -21.54 -5.81 3.60
C HIS A 140 -20.27 -5.29 4.30
N GLY A 141 -19.59 -4.30 3.71
CA GLY A 141 -18.31 -3.77 4.19
C GLY A 141 -17.17 -4.79 4.14
N LYS A 142 -17.30 -5.86 3.33
CA LYS A 142 -16.36 -6.99 3.31
C LYS A 142 -15.76 -7.16 1.93
N LEU A 143 -14.43 -7.12 1.84
CA LEU A 143 -13.71 -7.53 0.64
C LEU A 143 -13.49 -9.06 0.66
N PRO A 144 -13.54 -9.72 -0.51
CA PRO A 144 -13.11 -11.11 -0.62
C PRO A 144 -11.71 -11.34 -0.04
N ARG A 145 -11.48 -12.54 0.51
CA ARG A 145 -10.13 -12.90 0.98
C ARG A 145 -9.18 -12.90 -0.22
N GLY A 146 -8.04 -12.21 -0.08
CA GLY A 146 -7.02 -12.12 -1.12
C GLY A 146 -7.00 -10.83 -1.93
N THR A 147 -8.03 -9.97 -1.81
CA THR A 147 -8.14 -8.73 -2.62
C THR A 147 -6.99 -7.74 -2.38
N ASN A 148 -6.39 -7.74 -1.17
CA ASN A 148 -5.25 -6.90 -0.79
C ASN A 148 -3.94 -7.69 -0.62
N SER A 149 -3.87 -8.91 -1.14
CA SER A 149 -2.64 -9.70 -1.10
C SER A 149 -1.57 -9.04 -1.97
N SER A 150 -0.67 -8.29 -1.35
CA SER A 150 0.52 -7.75 -2.00
C SER A 150 1.68 -8.72 -1.78
N PHE A 151 2.31 -9.17 -2.88
CA PHE A 151 3.60 -9.87 -2.82
C PHE A 151 4.72 -8.83 -2.85
N PHE A 152 4.93 -8.16 -1.71
CA PHE A 152 6.22 -7.54 -1.44
C PHE A 152 7.20 -8.61 -1.00
#